data_AF-A0A424NSM7-F1
#
_entry.id   AF-A0A424NSM7-F1
#
_cell.length_a   1.000
_cell.length_b   1.000
_cell.length_c   1.000
_cell.angle_alpha   90.00
_cell.angle_beta   90.00
_cell.angle_gamma   90.00
#
_symmetry.space_group_name_H-M   'P 1'
#
loop_
_entity.id
_entity.type
_entity.pdbx_description
1 polymer ?
#
loop_
_entity_poly.entity_id
_entity_poly.type
_entity_poly.pdbx_seq_one_letter_code
_entity_poly.pdbx_strand_id
1 'polypeptide(L)' 'MGQELIEKTPPNHIATIIFQAEEQIENTPIVELGKAFTLRFDDLNANEAYYYYTIQHANADWTASELFKSEYINGFDDVR' A
#
# COMPACT_ATOMS: atom_id res chain seq x y z
N MET A 1 -9.99 -13.83 16.02
CA MET A 1 -9.29 -12.64 16.53
C MET A 1 -8.43 -12.13 15.38
N GLY A 2 -8.89 -11.11 14.65
CA GLY A 2 -8.11 -10.50 13.57
C GLY A 2 -6.91 -9.75 14.15
N GLN A 3 -5.76 -9.81 13.48
CA GLN A 3 -4.59 -9.02 13.87
C GLN A 3 -4.87 -7.53 13.56
N GLU A 4 -4.56 -6.66 14.51
CA GLU A 4 -4.65 -5.21 14.32
C GLU A 4 -3.57 -4.77 13.32
N LEU A 5 -3.95 -3.98 12.32
CA LEU A 5 -2.99 -3.44 11.37
C LEU A 5 -2.31 -2.23 12.01
N ILE A 6 -1.00 -2.36 12.24
CA ILE A 6 -0.19 -1.32 12.85
C ILE A 6 0.49 -0.53 11.74
N GLU A 7 0.44 0.80 11.85
CA GLU A 7 1.18 1.70 10.99
C GLU A 7 2.68 1.38 11.03
N LYS A 8 3.31 1.28 9.85
CA LYS A 8 4.73 1.01 9.72
C LYS A 8 5.45 2.27 9.28
N THR A 9 6.43 2.70 10.07
CA THR A 9 7.35 3.74 9.62
C THR A 9 8.28 3.17 8.55
N PRO A 10 8.60 3.94 7.50
CA PRO A 10 9.53 3.49 6.48
C PRO A 10 10.95 3.29 7.06
N PRO A 11 11.75 2.36 6.49
CA PRO A 11 13.16 2.25 6.81
C PRO A 11 13.94 3.53 6.46
N ASN A 12 15.08 3.77 7.12
CA ASN A 12 15.87 5.00 6.96
C ASN A 12 16.39 5.29 5.54
N HIS A 13 16.49 4.27 4.68
CA HIS A 13 16.94 4.42 3.29
C HIS A 13 15.79 4.64 2.32
N ILE A 14 14.54 4.56 2.78
CA ILE A 14 13.35 4.83 1.96
C ILE A 14 12.89 6.25 2.26
N ALA A 15 12.88 7.10 1.24
CA ALA A 15 12.51 8.50 1.36
C ALA A 15 11.47 8.91 0.30
N THR A 16 10.95 10.13 0.41
CA THR A 16 10.04 10.74 -0.60
C THR A 16 8.84 9.84 -0.92
N ILE A 17 8.19 9.29 0.10
CA ILE A 17 6.99 8.48 -0.11
C ILE A 17 5.85 9.40 -0.55
N ILE A 18 5.39 9.21 -1.77
CA ILE A 18 4.31 10.00 -2.38
C ILE A 18 3.19 9.05 -2.79
N PHE A 19 1.99 9.35 -2.30
CA PHE A 19 0.76 8.76 -2.79
C PHE A 19 0.08 9.72 -3.75
N GLN A 20 -0.20 9.27 -4.96
CA GLN A 20 -0.87 10.08 -5.98
C GLN A 20 -2.01 9.29 -6.61
N ALA A 21 -3.24 9.72 -6.34
CA ALA A 21 -4.43 9.33 -7.09
C ALA A 21 -4.77 10.43 -8.11
N GLU A 22 -5.19 10.04 -9.32
CA GLU A 22 -5.35 10.90 -10.52
C GLU A 22 -5.64 12.40 -10.25
N GLU A 23 -6.89 12.83 -10.31
CA GLU A 23 -7.31 14.24 -10.21
C GLU A 23 -7.31 14.75 -8.76
N GLN A 24 -6.57 14.09 -7.85
CA GLN A 24 -6.58 14.39 -6.43
C GLN A 24 -5.28 15.05 -5.97
N ILE A 25 -5.37 15.71 -4.80
CA ILE A 25 -4.24 16.37 -4.17
C ILE A 25 -3.22 15.31 -3.74
N GLU A 26 -1.95 15.52 -4.07
CA GLU A 26 -0.85 14.67 -3.66
C GLU A 26 -0.86 14.42 -2.14
N ASN A 27 -0.48 13.20 -1.74
CA ASN A 27 -0.42 12.72 -0.35
C ASN A 27 -1.78 12.62 0.38
N THR A 28 -2.89 12.65 -0.35
CA THR A 28 -4.20 12.26 0.20
C THR A 28 -4.44 10.78 -0.09
N PRO A 29 -4.44 9.88 0.93
CA PRO A 29 -4.54 8.42 0.72
C PRO A 29 -6.00 7.97 0.50
N ILE A 30 -6.71 8.65 -0.39
CA ILE A 30 -8.07 8.34 -0.79
C ILE A 30 -8.02 8.07 -2.28
N VAL A 31 -8.79 7.11 -2.78
CA VAL A 31 -8.96 6.88 -4.22
C VAL A 31 -10.37 6.39 -4.47
N GLU A 32 -10.97 6.81 -5.57
CA GLU A 32 -12.28 6.32 -5.96
C GLU A 32 -12.19 4.87 -6.48
N LEU A 33 -13.24 4.08 -6.26
CA LEU A 33 -13.29 2.70 -6.74
C LEU A 33 -13.18 2.67 -8.27
N GLY A 34 -12.23 1.87 -8.78
CA GLY A 34 -11.98 1.74 -10.22
C GLY A 34 -11.02 2.78 -10.79
N LYS A 35 -10.54 3.74 -9.99
CA LYS A 35 -9.47 4.66 -10.37
C LYS A 35 -8.10 4.12 -10.01
N ALA A 36 -7.09 4.54 -10.77
CA ALA A 36 -5.71 4.18 -10.51
C ALA A 36 -5.07 5.15 -9.50
N PHE A 37 -4.08 4.64 -8.78
CA PHE A 37 -3.17 5.44 -7.98
C PHE A 37 -1.74 4.95 -8.20
N THR A 38 -0.77 5.77 -7.83
CA THR A 38 0.65 5.41 -7.79
C THR A 38 1.20 5.68 -6.41
N LEU A 39 1.95 4.71 -5.86
CA LEU A 39 2.81 4.90 -4.71
C LEU A 39 4.27 4.96 -5.20
N ARG A 40 4.97 6.05 -4.91
CA ARG A 40 6.38 6.24 -5.29
C ARG A 40 7.21 6.49 -4.06
N PHE A 41 8.47 6.07 -4.10
CA PHE A 41 9.47 6.32 -3.07
C PHE A 41 10.86 6.27 -3.70
N ASP A 42 11.82 6.90 -3.03
CA ASP A 42 13.23 6.82 -3.37
C ASP A 42 13.92 5.80 -2.45
N ASP A 43 14.71 4.90 -3.02
CA ASP A 43 15.71 4.12 -2.29
C ASP A 43 17.05 4.84 -2.36
N LEU A 44 17.57 5.24 -1.21
CA LEU A 44 18.81 6.00 -1.07
C LEU A 44 20.05 5.11 -1.05
N ASN A 45 19.89 3.78 -1.06
CA ASN A 45 21.01 2.87 -1.20
C ASN A 45 21.51 2.83 -2.64
N ALA A 46 22.82 2.71 -2.82
CA ALA A 46 23.45 2.56 -4.14
C ALA A 46 23.51 1.09 -4.62
N ASN A 47 22.51 0.28 -4.27
CA ASN A 47 22.42 -1.14 -4.64
C ASN A 47 21.14 -1.43 -5.42
N GLU A 48 21.10 -2.60 -6.07
CA GLU A 48 19.86 -3.12 -6.64
C GLU A 48 19.10 -3.87 -5.54
N ALA A 49 17.87 -3.44 -5.27
CA ALA A 49 16.97 -4.06 -4.33
C ALA A 49 15.66 -4.46 -5.02
N TYR A 50 15.08 -5.57 -4.57
CA TYR A 50 13.78 -6.03 -5.02
C TYR A 50 12.72 -5.68 -3.98
N TYR A 51 11.69 -4.97 -4.41
CA TYR A 51 10.58 -4.54 -3.57
C TYR A 51 9.32 -5.29 -3.98
N TYR A 52 8.64 -5.89 -3.00
CA TYR A 52 7.36 -6.55 -3.16
C TYR A 52 6.34 -5.82 -2.29
N TYR A 53 5.08 -5.84 -2.71
CA TYR A 53 3.98 -5.20 -1.98
C TYR A 53 2.92 -6.22 -1.61
N THR A 54 2.22 -5.94 -0.52
CA THR A 54 0.99 -6.64 -0.14
C THR A 54 -0.15 -5.65 0.01
N ILE A 55 -1.36 -6.04 -0.36
CA ILE A 55 -2.58 -5.27 -0.12
C ILE A 55 -3.43 -6.04 0.89
N GLN A 56 -3.81 -5.39 1.98
CA GLN A 56 -4.63 -5.97 3.04
C GLN A 56 -5.88 -5.13 3.24
N HIS A 57 -7.05 -5.75 3.12
CA HIS A 57 -8.32 -5.11 3.46
C HIS A 57 -8.49 -5.05 4.98
N ALA A 58 -9.02 -3.93 5.47
CA ALA A 58 -9.27 -3.66 6.89
C ALA A 58 -10.72 -3.22 7.11
N ASN A 59 -11.23 -3.47 8.31
CA ASN A 59 -12.50 -2.89 8.77
C ASN A 59 -12.32 -1.40 9.12
N ALA A 60 -13.42 -0.72 9.44
CA ALA A 60 -13.41 0.70 9.78
C ALA A 60 -12.55 1.05 11.02
N ASP A 61 -12.29 0.07 11.89
CA ASP A 61 -11.44 0.18 13.07
C ASP A 61 -9.99 -0.29 12.83
N TRP A 62 -9.59 -0.48 11.56
CA TRP A 62 -8.26 -0.95 11.15
C TRP A 62 -7.92 -2.39 11.55
N THR A 63 -8.87 -3.17 12.08
CA THR A 63 -8.67 -4.61 12.22
C THR A 63 -8.67 -5.28 10.84
N ALA A 64 -7.83 -6.30 10.64
CA ALA A 64 -7.87 -7.08 9.41
C ALA A 64 -9.27 -7.71 9.24
N SER A 65 -9.86 -7.56 8.05
CA SER A 65 -11.16 -8.19 7.78
C SER A 65 -11.02 -9.71 7.62
N GLU A 66 -12.13 -10.43 7.78
CA GLU A 66 -12.19 -11.88 7.55
C GLU A 66 -12.34 -12.24 6.05
N LEU A 67 -12.24 -11.24 5.15
CA LEU A 67 -12.33 -11.46 3.71
C LEU A 67 -11.09 -12.17 3.17
N PHE A 68 -11.31 -13.14 2.29
CA PHE A 68 -10.25 -13.72 1.48
C PHE A 68 -9.75 -12.69 0.45
N LYS A 69 -8.45 -12.75 0.08
CA LYS A 69 -7.86 -11.84 -0.91
C LYS A 69 -8.64 -11.78 -2.22
N SER A 70 -9.15 -12.91 -2.70
CA SER A 70 -9.94 -12.98 -3.93
C SER A 70 -11.26 -12.21 -3.87
N GLU A 71 -11.74 -11.83 -2.69
CA GLU A 71 -12.97 -11.05 -2.52
C GLU A 71 -12.73 -9.55 -2.70
N TYR A 72 -11.48 -9.07 -2.58
CA TYR A 72 -11.14 -7.64 -2.69
C TYR A 72 -9.97 -7.33 -3.65
N ILE A 73 -9.25 -8.33 -4.14
CA ILE A 73 -8.19 -8.20 -5.15
C ILE A 73 -8.56 -9.05 -6.35
N ASN A 74 -8.60 -8.41 -7.53
CA ASN A 74 -8.55 -9.11 -8.80
C ASN A 74 -7.11 -9.17 -9.30
N GLY A 75 -6.43 -10.29 -9.08
CA GLY A 75 -5.02 -10.49 -9.36
C GLY A 75 -4.25 -11.01 -8.14
N PHE A 76 -2.94 -10.74 -8.11
CA PHE A 76 -2.05 -11.17 -7.04
C PHE A 76 -1.19 -9.99 -6.58
N ASP A 77 -0.92 -9.92 -5.28
CA ASP A 77 0.14 -9.12 -4.68
C ASP A 77 1.32 -10.04 -4.34
N ASP A 78 2.45 -9.47 -3.92
CA ASP A 78 3.70 -10.19 -3.64
C ASP A 78 4.25 -10.96 -4.86
N VAL A 79 4.01 -10.43 -6.06
CA VAL A 79 4.52 -10.97 -7.33
C VAL A 79 5.48 -9.97 -7.96
N ARG A 80 6.58 -10.48 -8.53
CA ARG A 80 7.59 -9.71 -9.28
C ARG A 80 7.17 -9.47 -10.73
#